data_AF-A0A355G803-F1
#
_entry.id   AF-A0A355G803-F1
#
_cell.length_a   1.000
_cell.length_b   1.000
_cell.length_c   1.000
_cell.angle_alpha   90.00
_cell.angle_beta   90.00
_cell.angle_gamma   90.00
#
_symmetry.space_group_name_H-M   'P 1'
#
loop_
_entity.id
_entity.type
_entity.pdbx_description
1 polymer ?
#
loop_
_entity_poly.entity_id
_entity_poly.type
_entity_poly.pdbx_seq_one_letter_code
_entity_poly.pdbx_strand_id
1 'polypeptide(L)'
;AMNDEETVALIAGGHTFGKAHGAASPEGNVGPEPEGANLAEQGLGWKNKYKTGNAGDTITSGLEGAWTSTPTQWSNGYFNNLFGYEWELVKSPAGAWQWTPKEESAQGTVPDAHDPEKSHAPMMFTTDLALKMDPAYGKISRRFHENPDEFAAAFAKAWYKLTHRDMGPVSRCLGPEVPEA
;
A
#
# COMPACT_ATOMS: atom_id res chain seq x y z
N ALA A 1 3.23 -15.89 11.49
CA ALA A 1 2.02 -16.59 11.95
C ALA A 1 0.77 -15.85 11.48
N MET A 2 0.52 -15.85 10.18
CA MET A 2 -0.72 -15.35 9.56
C MET A 2 -1.27 -16.44 8.65
N ASN A 3 -2.57 -16.70 8.69
CA ASN A 3 -3.24 -17.59 7.74
C ASN A 3 -3.67 -16.82 6.48
N ASP A 4 -4.34 -17.49 5.53
CA ASP A 4 -4.76 -16.88 4.27
C ASP A 4 -5.72 -15.70 4.47
N GLU A 5 -6.68 -15.83 5.38
CA GLU A 5 -7.66 -14.76 5.68
C GLU A 5 -6.98 -13.54 6.28
N GLU A 6 -6.10 -13.74 7.26
CA GLU A 6 -5.31 -12.68 7.90
C GLU A 6 -4.37 -12.02 6.89
N THR A 7 -3.81 -12.78 5.95
CA THR A 7 -2.91 -12.27 4.90
C THR A 7 -3.66 -11.37 3.93
N VAL A 8 -4.82 -11.81 3.42
CA VAL A 8 -5.67 -10.98 2.54
C VAL A 8 -6.13 -9.73 3.28
N ALA A 9 -6.59 -9.88 4.53
CA ALA A 9 -7.06 -8.75 5.33
C ALA A 9 -5.96 -7.70 5.54
N LEU A 10 -4.74 -8.13 5.89
CA LEU A 10 -3.61 -7.22 6.14
C LEU A 10 -3.18 -6.48 4.87
N ILE A 11 -3.05 -7.16 3.74
CA ILE A 11 -2.60 -6.54 2.49
C ILE A 11 -3.67 -5.57 1.99
N ALA A 12 -4.92 -6.03 1.82
CA ALA A 12 -6.00 -5.18 1.35
C ALA A 12 -6.29 -4.01 2.29
N GLY A 13 -6.28 -4.26 3.62
CA GLY A 13 -6.52 -3.22 4.62
C GLY A 13 -5.39 -2.20 4.69
N GLY A 14 -4.14 -2.64 4.54
CA GLY A 14 -2.99 -1.74 4.45
C GLY A 14 -3.02 -0.89 3.18
N HIS A 15 -3.23 -1.51 2.02
CA HIS A 15 -3.26 -0.85 0.71
C HIS A 15 -4.57 -0.10 0.42
N THR A 16 -5.55 -0.10 1.33
CA THR A 16 -6.65 0.88 1.31
C THR A 16 -6.13 2.31 1.48
N PHE A 17 -4.96 2.47 2.11
CA PHE A 17 -4.37 3.77 2.43
C PHE A 17 -3.08 4.06 1.65
N GLY A 18 -2.81 5.35 1.49
CA GLY A 18 -1.54 5.87 1.01
C GLY A 18 -1.26 5.57 -0.46
N LYS A 19 0.04 5.55 -0.80
CA LYS A 19 0.55 5.38 -2.16
C LYS A 19 1.96 4.79 -2.16
N ALA A 20 2.38 4.31 -3.32
CA ALA A 20 3.77 4.00 -3.64
C ALA A 20 4.54 5.24 -4.13
N HIS A 21 5.87 5.20 -4.07
CA HIS A 21 6.75 6.31 -4.50
C HIS A 21 7.89 5.83 -5.40
N GLY A 22 7.95 6.39 -6.60
CA GLY A 22 8.75 5.99 -7.74
C GLY A 22 8.75 7.06 -8.84
N ALA A 23 8.92 8.33 -8.46
CA ALA A 23 8.88 9.47 -9.37
C ALA A 23 9.96 9.46 -10.48
N ALA A 24 11.05 8.73 -10.27
CA ALA A 24 12.09 8.44 -11.25
C ALA A 24 12.93 7.22 -10.82
N SER A 25 13.85 6.77 -11.69
CA SER A 25 14.76 5.66 -11.38
C SER A 25 15.54 5.94 -10.10
N PRO A 26 15.66 4.98 -9.17
CA PRO A 26 16.50 5.15 -7.98
C PRO A 26 17.98 5.22 -8.33
N GLU A 27 18.40 4.61 -9.45
CA GLU A 27 19.80 4.62 -9.87
C GLU A 27 20.28 6.04 -10.17
N GLY A 28 21.36 6.46 -9.51
CA GLY A 28 21.91 7.82 -9.61
C GLY A 28 21.16 8.90 -8.83
N ASN A 29 19.89 8.67 -8.47
CA ASN A 29 19.07 9.63 -7.73
C ASN A 29 19.04 9.37 -6.22
N VAL A 30 18.94 8.12 -5.78
CA VAL A 30 18.81 7.74 -4.37
C VAL A 30 20.18 7.36 -3.81
N GLY A 31 20.59 8.06 -2.75
CA GLY A 31 21.85 7.79 -2.04
C GLY A 31 21.83 6.55 -1.14
N PRO A 32 22.92 6.32 -0.40
CA PRO A 32 23.03 5.19 0.53
C PRO A 32 21.94 5.19 1.61
N GLU A 33 21.60 4.02 2.11
CA GLU A 33 20.77 3.78 3.29
C GLU A 33 21.37 4.42 4.57
N PRO A 34 20.62 4.49 5.69
CA PRO A 34 21.05 5.23 6.89
C PRO A 34 22.45 4.89 7.41
N GLU A 35 22.83 3.61 7.46
CA GLU A 35 24.16 3.16 7.94
C GLU A 35 25.29 3.44 6.94
N GLY A 36 24.96 3.63 5.66
CA GLY A 36 25.90 4.02 4.62
C GLY A 36 25.93 5.53 4.34
N ALA A 37 25.07 6.31 5.01
CA ALA A 37 24.94 7.74 4.79
C ALA A 37 26.05 8.55 5.48
N ASN A 38 26.23 9.80 5.05
CA ASN A 38 27.16 10.71 5.71
C ASN A 38 26.61 11.12 7.09
N LEU A 39 27.49 11.33 8.07
CA LEU A 39 27.16 11.89 9.38
C LEU A 39 26.30 13.18 9.32
N ALA A 40 26.48 13.99 8.28
CA ALA A 40 25.67 15.20 8.06
C ALA A 40 24.17 14.91 7.87
N GLU A 41 23.77 13.70 7.47
CA GLU A 41 22.38 13.28 7.32
C GLU A 41 21.73 12.89 8.66
N GLN A 42 22.48 12.90 9.77
CA GLN A 42 21.97 12.74 11.15
C GLN A 42 21.09 11.49 11.35
N GLY A 43 21.54 10.35 10.81
CA GLY A 43 20.84 9.07 10.93
C GLY A 43 19.74 8.85 9.89
N LEU A 44 19.54 9.78 8.96
CA LEU A 44 18.72 9.57 7.77
C LEU A 44 19.55 8.99 6.62
N GLY A 45 18.88 8.29 5.71
CA GLY A 45 19.46 7.73 4.49
C GLY A 45 18.56 7.95 3.28
N TRP A 46 18.90 7.29 2.18
CA TRP A 46 18.19 7.36 0.90
C TRP A 46 17.99 8.80 0.39
N LYS A 47 19.00 9.65 0.61
CA LYS A 47 18.97 11.04 0.17
C LYS A 47 18.68 11.09 -1.33
N ASN A 48 17.53 11.65 -1.66
CA ASN A 48 17.03 11.73 -3.02
C ASN A 48 17.48 13.03 -3.68
N LYS A 49 18.20 12.92 -4.79
CA LYS A 49 18.71 14.04 -5.59
C LYS A 49 17.84 14.36 -6.79
N TYR A 50 16.77 13.59 -7.02
CA TYR A 50 15.84 13.84 -8.11
C TYR A 50 15.01 15.09 -7.79
N LYS A 51 15.27 16.17 -8.54
CA LYS A 51 14.59 17.47 -8.39
C LYS A 51 14.58 17.93 -6.92
N THR A 52 13.42 18.05 -6.29
CA THR A 52 13.30 18.49 -4.89
C THR A 52 13.63 17.38 -3.88
N GLY A 53 13.63 16.13 -4.33
CA GLY A 53 13.94 14.96 -3.52
C GLY A 53 12.82 14.51 -2.57
N ASN A 54 11.67 15.19 -2.56
CA ASN A 54 10.56 14.94 -1.65
C ASN A 54 9.22 15.28 -2.31
N ALA A 55 8.11 15.07 -1.60
CA ALA A 55 6.75 15.29 -2.09
C ALA A 55 6.51 14.58 -3.45
N GLY A 56 6.11 15.32 -4.48
CA GLY A 56 5.86 14.77 -5.83
C GLY A 56 7.09 14.14 -6.51
N ASP A 57 8.29 14.41 -6.00
CA ASP A 57 9.56 13.86 -6.51
C ASP A 57 10.11 12.71 -5.63
N THR A 58 9.32 12.23 -4.66
CA THR A 58 9.73 11.15 -3.74
C THR A 58 9.97 9.83 -4.49
N ILE A 59 11.05 9.14 -4.14
CA ILE A 59 11.39 7.80 -4.61
C ILE A 59 11.60 6.90 -3.39
N THR A 60 10.95 5.74 -3.35
CA THR A 60 11.11 4.75 -2.28
C THR A 60 11.18 3.36 -2.87
N SER A 61 10.04 2.75 -3.21
CA SER A 61 10.01 1.41 -3.81
C SER A 61 10.33 1.41 -5.31
N GLY A 62 10.18 2.55 -5.97
CA GLY A 62 10.21 2.65 -7.44
C GLY A 62 8.87 2.33 -8.10
N LEU A 63 7.87 1.84 -7.35
CA LEU A 63 6.48 1.76 -7.82
C LEU A 63 5.80 3.10 -7.57
N GLU A 64 4.82 3.49 -8.39
CA GLU A 64 4.23 4.83 -8.32
C GLU A 64 2.69 4.79 -8.42
N GLY A 65 2.06 5.58 -7.56
CA GLY A 65 0.61 5.81 -7.55
C GLY A 65 -0.10 5.19 -6.34
N ALA A 66 -1.41 5.45 -6.24
CA ALA A 66 -2.27 5.04 -5.13
C ALA A 66 -3.26 3.97 -5.57
N TRP A 67 -3.71 3.16 -4.61
CA TRP A 67 -4.68 2.09 -4.85
C TRP A 67 -6.12 2.60 -4.87
N THR A 68 -6.43 3.68 -4.14
CA THR A 68 -7.82 4.13 -3.89
C THR A 68 -8.00 5.61 -4.22
N SER A 69 -9.24 6.01 -4.54
CA SER A 69 -9.60 7.42 -4.77
C SER A 69 -9.61 8.27 -3.50
N THR A 70 -9.59 7.63 -2.33
CA THR A 70 -9.54 8.29 -1.02
C THR A 70 -8.37 7.74 -0.20
N PRO A 71 -7.10 8.04 -0.56
CA PRO A 71 -5.93 7.41 0.07
C PRO A 71 -5.78 7.64 1.58
N THR A 72 -6.51 8.59 2.14
CA THR A 72 -6.46 8.96 3.56
C THR A 72 -7.71 8.55 4.33
N GLN A 73 -8.61 7.77 3.73
CA GLN A 73 -9.88 7.36 4.35
C GLN A 73 -10.10 5.86 4.21
N TRP A 74 -10.50 5.23 5.32
CA TRP A 74 -10.92 3.83 5.30
C TRP A 74 -12.14 3.66 4.38
N SER A 75 -12.06 2.71 3.46
CA SER A 75 -13.14 2.39 2.53
C SER A 75 -12.95 0.97 2.00
N ASN A 76 -13.94 0.48 1.24
CA ASN A 76 -13.77 -0.73 0.44
C ASN A 76 -13.15 -0.44 -0.95
N GLY A 77 -12.54 0.75 -1.12
CA GLY A 77 -12.04 1.26 -2.40
C GLY A 77 -10.98 0.37 -3.04
N TYR A 78 -10.13 -0.28 -2.24
CA TYR A 78 -9.12 -1.22 -2.72
C TYR A 78 -9.77 -2.39 -3.48
N PHE A 79 -10.75 -3.07 -2.87
CA PHE A 79 -11.44 -4.20 -3.52
C PHE A 79 -12.34 -3.74 -4.67
N ASN A 80 -13.01 -2.58 -4.52
CA ASN A 80 -13.79 -1.98 -5.61
C ASN A 80 -12.93 -1.78 -6.87
N ASN A 81 -11.71 -1.27 -6.73
CA ASN A 81 -10.81 -1.10 -7.85
C ASN A 81 -10.24 -2.44 -8.34
N LEU A 82 -9.79 -3.32 -7.43
CA LEU A 82 -9.19 -4.61 -7.77
C LEU A 82 -10.13 -5.48 -8.64
N PHE A 83 -11.41 -5.54 -8.27
CA PHE A 83 -12.43 -6.31 -8.98
C PHE A 83 -13.21 -5.52 -10.03
N GLY A 84 -13.23 -4.18 -9.95
CA GLY A 84 -13.99 -3.32 -10.85
C GLY A 84 -13.28 -2.99 -12.17
N TYR A 85 -11.96 -3.18 -12.23
CA TYR A 85 -11.16 -2.96 -13.44
C TYR A 85 -10.46 -4.22 -13.93
N GLU A 86 -10.18 -4.24 -15.22
CA GLU A 86 -9.20 -5.14 -15.81
C GLU A 86 -7.83 -4.47 -15.88
N TRP A 87 -6.79 -5.24 -15.62
CA TRP A 87 -5.45 -4.69 -15.36
C TRP A 87 -4.49 -5.07 -16.49
N GLU A 88 -3.60 -4.15 -16.84
CA GLU A 88 -2.47 -4.40 -17.74
C GLU A 88 -1.13 -4.04 -17.10
N LEU A 89 -0.11 -4.81 -17.46
CA LEU A 89 1.23 -4.69 -16.91
C LEU A 89 1.98 -3.55 -17.60
N VAL A 90 2.47 -2.59 -16.82
CA VAL A 90 3.20 -1.40 -17.29
C VAL A 90 4.44 -1.14 -16.46
N LYS A 91 5.26 -0.20 -16.92
CA LYS A 91 6.40 0.32 -16.16
C LYS A 91 6.02 1.63 -15.46
N SER A 92 6.40 1.74 -14.18
CA SER A 92 6.37 3.00 -13.43
C SER A 92 7.31 4.03 -14.05
N PRO A 93 7.23 5.32 -13.65
CA PRO A 93 8.24 6.32 -14.04
C PRO A 93 9.68 5.94 -13.65
N ALA A 94 9.84 5.10 -12.62
CA ALA A 94 11.13 4.54 -12.21
C ALA A 94 11.54 3.26 -12.95
N GLY A 95 10.71 2.74 -13.87
CA GLY A 95 10.99 1.50 -14.59
C GLY A 95 10.67 0.21 -13.81
N ALA A 96 9.94 0.29 -12.70
CA ALA A 96 9.45 -0.87 -11.96
C ALA A 96 8.18 -1.45 -12.62
N TRP A 97 7.96 -2.76 -12.52
CA TRP A 97 6.73 -3.38 -13.04
C TRP A 97 5.55 -3.15 -12.09
N GLN A 98 4.45 -2.59 -12.60
CA GLN A 98 3.19 -2.39 -11.88
C GLN A 98 1.98 -2.57 -12.81
N TRP A 99 0.77 -2.48 -12.28
CA TRP A 99 -0.46 -2.66 -13.04
C TRP A 99 -1.28 -1.38 -13.06
N THR A 100 -1.84 -1.07 -14.23
CA THR A 100 -2.77 0.04 -14.45
C THR A 100 -4.11 -0.49 -14.97
N PRO A 101 -5.24 0.18 -14.71
CA PRO A 101 -6.52 -0.16 -15.31
C PRO A 101 -6.47 0.02 -16.83
N LYS A 102 -7.16 -0.86 -17.56
CA LYS A 102 -7.34 -0.75 -19.01
C LYS A 102 -8.41 0.27 -19.39
N GLU A 103 -9.38 0.49 -18.51
CA GLU A 103 -10.54 1.32 -18.76
C GLU A 103 -10.21 2.81 -18.61
N GLU A 104 -10.54 3.61 -19.63
CA GLU A 104 -10.33 5.07 -19.59
C GLU A 104 -11.10 5.76 -18.46
N SER A 105 -12.22 5.18 -18.02
CA SER A 105 -13.01 5.69 -16.89
C SER A 105 -12.26 5.70 -15.56
N ALA A 106 -11.17 4.94 -15.45
CA ALA A 106 -10.33 4.95 -14.25
C ALA A 106 -9.39 6.18 -14.19
N GLN A 107 -9.14 6.84 -15.33
CA GLN A 107 -8.26 7.99 -15.39
C GLN A 107 -8.84 9.18 -14.61
N GLY A 108 -7.98 9.82 -13.82
CA GLY A 108 -8.35 10.99 -13.02
C GLY A 108 -9.23 10.68 -11.80
N THR A 109 -9.43 9.41 -11.44
CA THR A 109 -10.23 9.03 -10.28
C THR A 109 -9.47 9.13 -8.96
N VAL A 110 -8.14 9.25 -9.01
CA VAL A 110 -7.29 9.39 -7.83
C VAL A 110 -6.68 10.79 -7.80
N PRO A 111 -6.90 11.58 -6.74
CA PRO A 111 -6.28 12.90 -6.64
C PRO A 111 -4.75 12.78 -6.50
N ASP A 112 -4.00 13.73 -7.06
CA ASP A 112 -2.57 13.82 -6.81
C ASP A 112 -2.30 14.19 -5.33
N ALA A 113 -1.20 13.68 -4.78
CA ALA A 113 -0.88 13.84 -3.37
C ALA A 113 -0.41 15.26 -2.99
N HIS A 114 0.04 16.06 -3.96
CA HIS A 114 0.68 17.35 -3.74
C HIS A 114 0.18 18.47 -4.66
N ASP A 115 -0.48 18.13 -5.77
CA ASP A 115 -0.96 19.09 -6.76
C ASP A 115 -2.49 18.97 -6.97
N PRO A 116 -3.29 19.93 -6.48
CA PRO A 116 -4.76 19.84 -6.56
C PRO A 116 -5.31 19.93 -7.99
N GLU A 117 -4.50 20.35 -8.96
CA GLU A 117 -4.90 20.42 -10.38
C GLU A 117 -4.65 19.10 -11.12
N LYS A 118 -4.00 18.12 -10.46
CA LYS A 118 -3.65 16.83 -11.05
C LYS A 118 -4.44 15.68 -10.46
N SER A 119 -4.61 14.67 -11.29
CA SER A 119 -5.22 13.40 -10.92
C SER A 119 -4.64 12.26 -11.75
N HIS A 120 -4.80 11.04 -11.25
CA HIS A 120 -4.19 9.82 -11.77
C HIS A 120 -5.23 8.71 -11.89
N ALA A 121 -4.88 7.65 -12.62
CA ALA A 121 -5.54 6.36 -12.44
C ALA A 121 -5.06 5.69 -11.14
N PRO A 122 -5.87 4.80 -10.53
CA PRO A 122 -5.38 3.92 -9.49
C PRO A 122 -4.36 2.95 -10.08
N MET A 123 -3.54 2.37 -9.22
CA MET A 123 -2.59 1.32 -9.61
C MET A 123 -2.76 0.08 -8.73
N MET A 124 -2.20 -1.04 -9.18
CA MET A 124 -2.04 -2.25 -8.38
C MET A 124 -0.63 -2.80 -8.51
N PHE A 125 -0.12 -3.44 -7.46
CA PHE A 125 1.10 -4.23 -7.53
C PHE A 125 0.77 -5.64 -8.04
N THR A 126 1.81 -6.37 -8.48
CA THR A 126 1.68 -7.80 -8.77
C THR A 126 1.20 -8.59 -7.55
N THR A 127 1.61 -8.19 -6.34
CA THR A 127 1.15 -8.79 -5.09
C THR A 127 -0.33 -8.55 -4.80
N ASP A 128 -0.88 -7.43 -5.29
CA ASP A 128 -2.32 -7.14 -5.16
C ASP A 128 -3.13 -8.01 -6.12
N LEU A 129 -2.69 -8.09 -7.38
CA LEU A 129 -3.29 -8.96 -8.40
C LEU A 129 -3.29 -10.43 -7.97
N ALA A 130 -2.25 -10.87 -7.25
CA ALA A 130 -2.21 -12.22 -6.68
C ALA A 130 -3.40 -12.50 -5.75
N LEU A 131 -3.95 -11.50 -5.03
CA LEU A 131 -5.11 -11.68 -4.17
C LEU A 131 -6.43 -11.86 -4.94
N LYS A 132 -6.49 -11.43 -6.20
CA LYS A 132 -7.59 -11.67 -7.14
C LYS A 132 -7.42 -13.01 -7.87
N MET A 133 -6.18 -13.34 -8.25
CA MET A 133 -5.88 -14.44 -9.18
C MET A 133 -5.70 -15.80 -8.51
N ASP A 134 -5.13 -15.84 -7.30
CA ASP A 134 -4.96 -17.11 -6.58
C ASP A 134 -6.34 -17.68 -6.17
N PRO A 135 -6.61 -18.99 -6.33
CA PRO A 135 -7.92 -19.55 -6.00
C PRO A 135 -8.34 -19.43 -4.53
N ALA A 136 -7.39 -19.52 -3.60
CA ALA A 136 -7.67 -19.43 -2.17
C ALA A 136 -7.85 -17.97 -1.76
N TYR A 137 -6.92 -17.09 -2.12
CA TYR A 137 -7.03 -15.67 -1.84
C TYR A 137 -8.22 -15.03 -2.57
N GLY A 138 -8.43 -15.37 -3.84
CA GLY A 138 -9.53 -14.83 -4.65
C GLY A 138 -10.91 -15.10 -4.04
N LYS A 139 -11.10 -16.27 -3.40
CA LYS A 139 -12.34 -16.58 -2.67
C LYS A 139 -12.51 -15.67 -1.45
N ILE A 140 -11.44 -15.46 -0.68
CA ILE A 140 -11.45 -14.61 0.52
C ILE A 140 -11.65 -13.15 0.13
N SER A 141 -10.87 -12.66 -0.84
CA SER A 141 -10.93 -11.30 -1.39
C SER A 141 -12.33 -10.97 -1.90
N ARG A 142 -12.96 -11.88 -2.65
CA ARG A 142 -14.35 -11.69 -3.12
C ARG A 142 -15.34 -11.61 -1.98
N ARG A 143 -15.24 -12.49 -0.98
CA ARG A 143 -16.10 -12.43 0.21
C ARG A 143 -15.94 -11.09 0.95
N PHE A 144 -14.72 -10.61 1.14
CA PHE A 144 -14.45 -9.32 1.77
C PHE A 144 -14.94 -8.14 0.92
N HIS A 145 -14.85 -8.24 -0.40
CA HIS A 145 -15.42 -7.26 -1.31
C HIS A 145 -16.95 -7.17 -1.15
N GLU A 146 -17.62 -8.31 -1.06
CA GLU A 146 -19.08 -8.41 -0.89
C GLU A 146 -19.57 -8.13 0.54
N ASN A 147 -18.69 -8.24 1.54
CA ASN A 147 -19.00 -8.08 2.98
C ASN A 147 -17.98 -7.16 3.67
N PRO A 148 -18.09 -5.82 3.50
CA PRO A 148 -17.09 -4.87 4.02
C PRO A 148 -16.94 -4.89 5.55
N ASP A 149 -18.00 -5.22 6.29
CA ASP A 149 -17.95 -5.31 7.76
C ASP A 149 -17.12 -6.52 8.22
N GLU A 150 -17.21 -7.65 7.52
CA GLU A 150 -16.34 -8.82 7.79
C GLU A 150 -14.87 -8.47 7.52
N PHE A 151 -14.62 -7.76 6.42
CA PHE A 151 -13.29 -7.28 6.08
C PHE A 151 -12.71 -6.35 7.16
N ALA A 152 -13.48 -5.35 7.60
CA ALA A 152 -13.06 -4.42 8.64
C ALA A 152 -12.75 -5.15 9.96
N ALA A 153 -13.60 -6.09 10.36
CA ALA A 153 -13.40 -6.89 11.56
C ALA A 153 -12.16 -7.81 11.45
N ALA A 154 -11.95 -8.45 10.30
CA ALA A 154 -10.79 -9.32 10.05
C ALA A 154 -9.48 -8.51 10.05
N PHE A 155 -9.46 -7.36 9.37
CA PHE A 155 -8.30 -6.47 9.36
C PHE A 155 -7.95 -5.96 10.76
N ALA A 156 -8.94 -5.49 11.54
CA ALA A 156 -8.69 -5.02 12.91
C ALA A 156 -8.03 -6.09 13.78
N LYS A 157 -8.53 -7.34 13.73
CA LYS A 157 -7.97 -8.47 14.49
C LYS A 157 -6.58 -8.85 13.99
N ALA A 158 -6.39 -8.93 12.67
CA ALA A 158 -5.11 -9.29 12.08
C ALA A 158 -4.03 -8.23 12.34
N TRP A 159 -4.40 -6.94 12.31
CA TRP A 159 -3.51 -5.83 12.65
C TRP A 159 -3.10 -5.86 14.13
N TYR A 160 -4.06 -6.07 15.04
CA TYR A 160 -3.76 -6.25 16.47
C TYR A 160 -2.79 -7.42 16.67
N LYS A 161 -3.08 -8.58 16.07
CA LYS A 161 -2.18 -9.74 16.12
C LYS A 161 -0.79 -9.41 15.56
N LEU A 162 -0.70 -8.72 14.42
CA LEU A 162 0.56 -8.38 13.77
C LEU A 162 1.49 -7.59 14.71
N THR A 163 0.94 -6.61 15.43
CA THR A 163 1.70 -5.67 16.25
C THR A 163 1.89 -6.11 17.70
N HIS A 164 1.28 -7.23 18.12
CA HIS A 164 1.38 -7.74 19.49
C HIS A 164 1.89 -9.19 19.59
N ARG A 165 2.06 -9.90 18.46
CA ARG A 165 2.44 -11.33 18.43
C ARG A 165 3.78 -11.66 19.08
N ASP A 166 4.67 -10.70 19.26
CA ASP A 166 5.99 -10.84 19.87
C ASP A 166 6.06 -10.29 21.31
N MET A 167 4.94 -9.78 21.85
CA MET A 167 4.88 -9.28 23.23
C MET A 167 4.81 -10.41 24.28
N GLY A 168 4.55 -11.65 23.87
CA GLY A 168 4.44 -12.79 24.78
C GLY A 168 3.05 -12.86 25.46
N PRO A 169 2.94 -13.30 26.72
CA PRO A 169 1.64 -13.43 27.40
C PRO A 169 0.97 -12.08 27.60
N VAL A 170 -0.37 -12.04 27.57
CA VAL A 170 -1.20 -10.82 27.72
C VAL A 170 -0.90 -10.04 28.99
N SER A 171 -0.37 -10.69 30.04
CA SER A 171 0.07 -10.04 31.27
C SER A 171 1.20 -9.02 31.09
N ARG A 172 1.87 -9.01 29.93
CA ARG A 172 2.88 -8.01 29.55
C ARG A 172 2.28 -6.80 28.81
N CYS A 173 1.03 -6.88 28.35
CA CYS A 173 0.35 -5.77 27.70
C CYS A 173 -0.13 -4.77 28.76
N LEU A 174 0.13 -3.48 28.54
CA LEU A 174 -0.14 -2.40 29.50
C LEU A 174 -0.94 -1.28 28.83
N GLY A 175 -1.71 -0.54 29.62
CA GLY A 175 -2.48 0.62 29.16
C GLY A 175 -3.98 0.36 29.04
N PRO A 176 -4.80 1.42 28.91
CA PRO A 176 -6.26 1.32 28.93
C PRO A 176 -6.86 0.76 27.64
N GLU A 177 -6.07 0.64 26.56
CA GLU A 177 -6.53 0.14 25.25
C GLU A 177 -6.27 -1.35 25.04
N VAL A 178 -5.70 -2.04 26.04
CA VAL A 178 -5.56 -3.50 25.99
C VAL A 178 -6.96 -4.12 26.00
N PRO A 179 -7.34 -4.92 24.98
CA PRO A 179 -8.66 -5.53 24.93
C PRO A 179 -8.94 -6.41 26.16
N GLU A 180 -10.21 -6.47 26.56
CA GLU A 180 -10.64 -7.44 27.57
C GLU A 180 -10.42 -8.87 27.06
N ALA A 181 -10.06 -9.76 28.00
CA ALA A 181 -9.76 -11.16 27.72
C ALA A 181 -11.02 -12.01 27.57
#